data_AF-T1A350-F1
#
_entry.id   AF-T1A350-F1
#
_cell.length_a   1.000
_cell.length_b   1.000
_cell.length_c   1.000
_cell.angle_alpha   90.00
_cell.angle_beta   90.00
_cell.angle_gamma   90.00
#
_symmetry.space_group_name_H-M   'P 1'
#
loop_
_entity.id
_entity.type
_entity.pdbx_description
1 polymer ?
#
loop_
_entity_poly.entity_id
_entity_poly.type
_entity_poly.pdbx_seq_one_letter_code
_entity_poly.pdbx_strand_id
1 'polypeptide(L)'
;KRSSSSPQSKTDWTRLKSKTADVSVNAEHPEANIRHIMRGVVRRGLKPQPPKASISLRVEQDVLEWFKAQGPGYQTRINAVLRAFRDASV
;
A
#
# COMPACT_ATOMS: atom_id res chain seq x y z
N LYS A 1 1.60 -10.85 16.68
CA LYS A 1 1.60 -10.52 15.23
C LYS A 1 1.55 -11.84 14.45
N ARG A 2 0.55 -12.08 13.60
CA ARG A 2 0.50 -13.31 12.77
C ARG A 2 1.27 -13.04 11.48
N SER A 3 2.20 -13.91 11.10
CA SER A 3 2.92 -13.78 9.83
C SER A 3 1.96 -14.10 8.69
N SER A 4 1.81 -13.18 7.74
CA SER A 4 0.92 -13.32 6.58
C SER A 4 1.45 -14.28 5.51
N SER A 5 2.66 -14.82 5.70
CA SER A 5 3.30 -15.76 4.78
C SER A 5 4.10 -16.80 5.55
N SER A 6 4.17 -18.02 5.01
CA SER A 6 5.03 -19.09 5.53
C SER A 6 6.49 -18.85 5.12
N PRO A 7 7.48 -19.20 5.98
CA PRO A 7 8.91 -19.16 5.61
C PRO A 7 9.27 -20.18 4.52
N GLN A 8 8.50 -21.26 4.43
CA GLN A 8 8.68 -22.30 3.42
C GLN A 8 7.98 -21.89 2.13
N SER A 9 8.77 -21.81 1.06
CA SER A 9 8.25 -21.70 -0.31
C SER A 9 7.66 -23.05 -0.71
N LYS A 10 6.41 -23.04 -1.19
CA LYS A 10 5.75 -24.21 -1.81
C LYS A 10 5.99 -24.26 -3.32
N THR A 11 6.84 -23.39 -3.85
CA THR A 11 7.10 -23.30 -5.28
C THR A 11 8.01 -24.45 -5.72
N ASP A 12 7.59 -25.19 -6.73
CA ASP A 12 8.38 -26.24 -7.35
C ASP A 12 9.41 -25.64 -8.32
N TRP A 13 10.62 -25.43 -7.81
CA TRP A 13 11.70 -24.74 -8.52
C TRP A 13 12.32 -25.55 -9.66
N THR A 14 12.27 -26.88 -9.60
CA THR A 14 12.85 -27.74 -10.65
C THR A 14 11.98 -27.70 -11.90
N ARG A 15 10.65 -27.73 -11.73
CA ARG A 15 9.66 -27.58 -12.81
C ARG A 15 9.73 -26.22 -13.51
N LEU A 16 9.95 -25.13 -12.76
CA LEU A 16 10.02 -23.79 -13.35
C LEU A 16 11.28 -23.62 -14.22
N LYS A 17 12.42 -24.16 -13.79
CA LYS A 17 13.69 -24.05 -14.54
C LYS A 17 13.69 -24.85 -15.84
N SER A 18 12.95 -25.96 -15.90
CA SER A 18 12.90 -26.81 -17.10
C SER A 18 12.01 -26.26 -18.22
N LYS A 19 11.03 -25.39 -17.90
CA LYS A 19 10.06 -24.85 -18.87
C LYS A 19 10.45 -23.51 -19.51
N THR A 20 11.64 -23.00 -19.25
CA THR A 20 12.05 -21.65 -19.69
C THR A 20 12.22 -21.49 -21.21
N ALA A 21 12.28 -22.59 -21.96
CA ALA A 21 12.59 -22.57 -23.39
C ALA A 21 11.40 -22.25 -24.32
N ASP A 22 10.16 -22.23 -23.82
CA ASP A 22 8.94 -22.20 -24.64
C ASP A 22 8.13 -20.89 -24.53
N VAL A 23 8.73 -19.83 -23.97
CA VAL A 23 8.06 -18.54 -23.78
C VAL A 23 8.29 -17.67 -25.01
N SER A 24 7.24 -17.45 -25.81
CA SER A 24 7.27 -16.52 -26.94
C SER A 24 7.11 -15.08 -26.47
N VAL A 25 8.11 -14.25 -26.77
CA VAL A 25 8.06 -12.80 -26.54
C VAL A 25 7.44 -12.16 -27.77
N ASN A 26 6.21 -11.66 -27.65
CA ASN A 26 5.49 -11.00 -28.73
C ASN A 26 5.26 -9.52 -28.41
N ALA A 27 4.88 -8.72 -29.41
CA ALA A 27 4.65 -7.28 -29.24
C ALA A 27 3.58 -6.95 -28.17
N GLU A 28 2.60 -7.84 -27.94
CA GLU A 28 1.59 -7.71 -26.88
C GLU A 28 2.12 -8.11 -25.48
N HIS A 29 3.20 -8.89 -25.42
CA HIS A 29 3.79 -9.43 -24.19
C HIS A 29 5.33 -9.28 -24.24
N PRO A 30 5.84 -8.05 -24.15
CA PRO A 30 7.28 -7.80 -24.13
C PRO A 30 7.92 -8.38 -22.86
N GLU A 31 9.22 -8.70 -22.93
CA GLU A 31 9.98 -9.11 -21.75
C GLU A 31 9.82 -8.08 -20.63
N ALA A 32 9.58 -8.58 -19.41
CA ALA A 32 9.40 -7.71 -18.26
C ALA A 32 10.68 -6.90 -18.02
N ASN A 33 10.60 -5.58 -18.22
CA ASN A 33 11.75 -4.71 -18.00
C ASN A 33 12.13 -4.73 -16.51
N ILE A 34 13.37 -5.14 -16.21
CA ILE A 34 13.90 -5.28 -14.84
C ILE A 34 13.74 -3.98 -14.03
N ARG A 35 13.77 -2.80 -14.67
CA ARG A 35 13.54 -1.51 -14.00
C ARG A 35 12.11 -1.37 -13.45
N HIS A 36 11.12 -2.00 -14.08
CA HIS A 36 9.73 -2.00 -13.62
C HIS A 36 9.55 -2.92 -12.39
N ILE A 37 10.29 -4.03 -12.35
CA ILE A 37 10.26 -5.01 -11.26
C ILE A 37 10.96 -4.47 -10.01
N MET A 38 12.11 -3.80 -10.16
CA MET A 38 12.85 -3.23 -9.03
C MET A 38 12.08 -2.13 -8.28
N ARG A 39 11.10 -1.47 -8.91
CA ARG A 39 10.18 -0.54 -8.22
C ARG A 39 9.16 -1.25 -7.34
N GLY A 40 8.79 -2.48 -7.68
CA GLY A 40 7.80 -3.28 -6.93
C GLY A 40 8.42 -4.20 -5.88
N VAL A 41 9.70 -4.57 -6.05
CA VAL A 41 10.40 -5.51 -5.17
C VAL A 41 10.92 -4.77 -3.94
N VAL A 42 10.10 -4.88 -2.90
CA VAL A 42 10.39 -4.64 -1.48
C VAL A 42 10.36 -3.18 -1.06
N ARG A 43 9.40 -2.86 -0.17
CA ARG A 43 9.50 -1.75 0.79
C ARG A 43 10.64 -2.02 1.80
N ARG A 44 11.86 -2.28 1.32
CA ARG A 44 13.05 -2.49 2.14
C ARG A 44 13.57 -1.09 2.45
N GLY A 45 13.19 -0.55 3.61
CA GLY A 45 13.66 0.75 4.08
C GLY A 45 12.56 1.77 4.41
N LEU A 46 11.29 1.52 4.06
CA LEU A 46 10.21 2.32 4.62
C LEU A 46 9.96 1.88 6.06
N LYS A 47 10.26 2.76 7.02
CA LYS A 47 9.87 2.56 8.42
C LYS A 47 8.36 2.30 8.46
N PRO A 48 7.89 1.18 9.04
CA PRO A 48 6.47 0.92 9.19
C PRO A 48 5.86 2.07 9.97
N GLN A 49 4.95 2.82 9.34
CA GLN A 49 4.18 3.82 10.08
C GLN A 49 3.29 3.08 11.09
N PRO A 50 3.15 3.59 12.32
CA PRO A 50 2.23 3.00 13.28
C PRO A 50 0.83 2.96 12.66
N PRO A 51 0.08 1.85 12.85
CA PRO A 51 -1.24 1.72 12.29
C PRO A 51 -2.17 2.80 12.86
N LYS A 52 -3.09 3.30 12.03
CA LYS A 52 -4.15 4.19 12.49
C LYS A 52 -5.15 3.38 13.31
N ALA A 53 -5.59 3.93 14.44
CA ALA A 53 -6.71 3.37 15.19
C ALA A 53 -8.03 3.82 14.55
N SER A 54 -8.94 2.86 14.31
CA SER A 54 -10.31 3.18 13.90
C SER A 54 -11.13 3.48 15.14
N ILE A 55 -11.66 4.70 15.23
CA ILE A 55 -12.52 5.14 16.33
C ILE A 55 -13.85 5.63 15.78
N SER A 56 -14.90 5.52 16.58
CA SER A 56 -16.19 6.17 16.32
C SER A 56 -16.18 7.55 16.98
N LEU A 57 -16.09 8.61 16.17
CA LEU A 57 -16.12 10.00 16.62
C LEU A 57 -17.38 10.68 16.07
N ARG A 58 -18.08 11.44 16.91
CA ARG A 58 -19.17 12.32 16.47
C ARG A 58 -18.58 13.67 16.07
N VAL A 59 -19.00 14.15 14.91
CA VAL A 59 -18.63 15.44 14.35
C VAL A 59 -19.92 16.09 13.85
N GLU A 60 -20.02 17.41 13.96
CA GLU A 60 -21.15 18.15 13.41
C GLU A 60 -21.31 17.90 11.90
N GLN A 61 -22.56 17.95 11.44
CA GLN A 61 -22.93 17.57 10.09
C GLN A 61 -22.31 18.50 9.04
N ASP A 62 -22.32 19.82 9.31
CA ASP A 62 -21.77 20.86 8.45
C ASP A 62 -20.25 20.70 8.25
N VAL A 63 -19.52 20.41 9.32
CA VAL A 63 -18.07 20.15 9.28
C VAL A 63 -17.77 18.92 8.43
N LEU A 64 -18.53 17.83 8.64
CA LEU A 64 -18.35 16.60 7.86
C LEU A 64 -18.62 16.83 6.36
N GLU A 65 -19.68 17.59 6.05
CA GLU A 65 -20.08 17.91 4.68
C GLU A 65 -19.04 18.80 3.99
N TRP A 66 -18.51 19.80 4.70
CA TRP A 66 -17.43 20.65 4.20
C TRP A 66 -16.20 19.83 3.81
N PHE A 67 -15.75 18.91 4.68
CA PHE A 67 -14.60 18.05 4.36
C PHE A 67 -14.88 17.10 3.19
N LYS A 68 -16.10 16.54 3.09
CA LYS A 68 -16.51 15.67 1.97
C LYS A 68 -16.55 16.43 0.64
N ALA A 69 -17.01 17.68 0.65
CA ALA A 69 -17.09 18.52 -0.55
C ALA A 69 -15.72 18.76 -1.20
N GLN A 70 -14.64 18.68 -0.43
CA GLN A 70 -13.28 18.80 -0.98
C GLN A 70 -12.77 17.53 -1.71
N GLY A 71 -13.60 16.49 -1.80
CA GLY A 71 -13.33 15.29 -2.58
C GLY A 71 -12.65 14.15 -1.81
N PRO A 72 -12.09 13.17 -2.53
CA PRO A 72 -11.49 11.98 -1.94
C PRO A 72 -10.43 12.29 -0.88
N GLY A 73 -10.30 11.41 0.12
CA GLY A 73 -9.31 11.59 1.19
C GLY A 73 -9.72 12.59 2.29
N TYR A 74 -10.99 12.98 2.37
CA TYR A 74 -11.52 13.86 3.42
C TYR A 74 -11.14 13.39 4.85
N GLN A 75 -11.17 12.08 5.14
CA GLN A 75 -10.75 11.53 6.44
C GLN A 75 -9.27 11.77 6.75
N THR A 76 -8.40 11.72 5.74
CA THR A 76 -6.97 12.03 5.90
C THR A 76 -6.77 13.50 6.25
N ARG A 77 -7.56 14.39 5.63
CA ARG A 77 -7.56 15.83 5.95
C ARG A 77 -8.07 16.11 7.36
N ILE A 78 -9.15 15.47 7.79
CA ILE A 78 -9.63 15.55 9.19
C ILE A 78 -8.51 15.16 10.15
N ASN A 79 -7.83 14.03 9.93
CA ASN A 79 -6.71 13.62 10.77
C ASN A 79 -5.52 14.59 10.72
N ALA A 80 -5.26 15.27 9.59
CA ALA A 80 -4.21 16.28 9.49
C ALA A 80 -4.51 17.51 10.36
N VAL A 81 -5.76 17.99 10.35
CA VAL A 81 -6.22 19.11 11.20
C VAL A 81 -6.11 18.75 12.68
N LEU A 82 -6.57 17.56 13.07
CA LEU A 82 -6.46 17.09 14.46
C LEU A 82 -4.99 17.03 14.93
N ARG A 83 -4.06 16.65 14.04
CA ARG A 83 -2.62 16.65 14.34
C ARG A 83 -2.06 18.05 14.50
N ALA A 84 -2.39 18.95 13.57
CA ALA A 84 -1.95 20.34 13.64
C ALA A 84 -2.45 21.02 14.93
N PHE A 85 -3.72 20.81 15.29
CA PHE A 85 -4.28 21.31 16.54
C PHE A 85 -3.55 20.76 17.76
N ARG A 86 -3.31 19.44 17.81
CA ARG A 86 -2.53 18.80 18.89
C ARG A 86 -1.13 19.41 18.99
N ASP A 87 -0.42 19.53 17.88
CA ASP A 87 0.97 19.99 17.86
C ASP A 87 1.10 21.48 18.23
N ALA A 88 0.05 22.28 18.00
CA ALA A 88 -0.01 23.69 18.41
C ALA A 88 -0.48 23.89 19.86
N SER A 89 -1.19 22.91 20.43
CA SER A 89 -1.75 22.99 21.80
C SER A 89 -0.84 22.38 22.86
N VAL A 90 0.32 21.86 22.46
CA VAL A 90 1.32 21.20 23.30
C VAL A 90 2.56 22.07 23.38
#